data_AF-A0A5S9MAQ0-F1
#
_entry.id   AF-A0A5S9MAQ0-F1
#
_cell.length_a   1.000
_cell.length_b   1.000
_cell.length_c   1.000
_cell.angle_alpha   90.00
_cell.angle_beta   90.00
_cell.angle_gamma   90.00
#
_symmetry.space_group_name_H-M   'P 1'
#
loop_
_entity.id
_entity.type
_entity.pdbx_description
1 polymer ?
#
loop_
_entity_poly.entity_id
_entity_poly.type
_entity_poly.pdbx_seq_one_letter_code
_entity_poly.pdbx_strand_id
1 'polypeptide(L)'
;MKKGLFLVLLTIFMMVTIHPLKAHAAETNGWTKRADLPEERIGASVGVVDEKKIYVFGGASQQSKFNDATYMYDPKTDLWTKKASMPRERTGAAYATVGKKNLCYWRSY
;
A
#
# COMPACT_ATOMS: atom_id res chain seq x y z
N MET A 1 0.78 3.32 -60.72
CA MET A 1 1.67 3.52 -59.55
C MET A 1 0.95 3.63 -58.19
N LYS A 2 -0.37 3.40 -58.07
CA LYS A 2 -1.11 3.61 -56.80
C LYS A 2 -1.41 2.32 -55.99
N LYS A 3 -1.42 1.15 -56.63
CA LYS A 3 -1.75 -0.13 -55.97
C LYS A 3 -0.61 -0.69 -55.10
N GLY A 4 0.64 -0.52 -55.54
CA GLY A 4 1.83 -0.98 -54.79
C GLY A 4 2.08 -0.17 -53.52
N LEU A 5 1.86 1.16 -53.58
CA LEU A 5 2.01 2.03 -52.42
C LEU A 5 0.96 1.74 -51.34
N PHE A 6 -0.26 1.39 -51.74
CA PHE A 6 -1.33 1.01 -50.80
C PHE A 6 -1.01 -0.29 -50.06
N LEU A 7 -0.46 -1.31 -50.75
CA LEU A 7 -0.04 -2.56 -50.10
C LEU A 7 1.11 -2.36 -49.11
N VAL A 8 2.08 -1.49 -49.43
CA VAL A 8 3.20 -1.18 -48.51
C VAL A 8 2.72 -0.39 -47.29
N LEU A 9 1.78 0.54 -47.44
CA LEU A 9 1.20 1.25 -46.30
C LEU A 9 0.33 0.32 -45.44
N LEU A 10 -0.37 -0.64 -46.05
CA LEU A 10 -1.17 -1.63 -45.33
C LEU A 10 -0.29 -2.58 -44.49
N THR A 11 0.86 -3.00 -45.00
CA THR A 11 1.79 -3.87 -44.26
C THR A 11 2.50 -3.14 -43.13
N ILE A 12 2.89 -1.88 -43.34
CA ILE A 12 3.45 -1.03 -42.28
C ILE A 12 2.40 -0.78 -41.19
N PHE A 13 1.14 -0.52 -41.58
CA PHE A 13 0.04 -0.34 -40.63
C PHE A 13 -0.22 -1.61 -39.80
N MET A 14 -0.19 -2.80 -40.41
CA MET A 14 -0.29 -4.06 -39.68
C MET A 14 0.88 -4.30 -38.72
N MET A 15 2.12 -3.95 -39.10
CA MET A 15 3.29 -4.06 -38.22
C MET A 15 3.23 -3.11 -37.02
N VAL A 16 2.60 -1.94 -37.17
CA VAL A 16 2.42 -0.96 -36.06
C VAL A 16 1.33 -1.38 -35.08
N THR A 17 0.39 -2.25 -35.49
CA THR A 17 -0.73 -2.68 -34.62
C THR A 17 -0.45 -3.89 -33.72
N ILE A 18 0.72 -4.54 -33.85
CA ILE A 18 1.11 -5.65 -32.98
C ILE A 18 1.58 -5.06 -31.64
N HIS A 19 0.63 -4.79 -30.74
CA HIS A 19 0.94 -4.52 -29.35
C HIS A 19 1.40 -5.83 -28.69
N PRO A 20 2.48 -5.85 -27.89
CA PRO A 20 2.77 -7.01 -27.07
C PRO A 20 1.54 -7.26 -26.17
N LEU A 21 0.99 -8.47 -26.23
CA LEU A 21 0.05 -8.94 -25.22
C LEU A 21 0.80 -8.87 -23.88
N LYS A 22 0.52 -7.82 -23.09
CA LYS A 22 0.89 -7.80 -21.69
C LYS A 22 0.19 -8.99 -21.08
N ALA A 23 0.93 -10.05 -20.75
CA ALA A 23 0.40 -11.14 -19.96
C ALA A 23 -0.20 -10.52 -18.70
N HIS A 24 -1.53 -10.49 -18.61
CA HIS A 24 -2.18 -10.21 -17.33
C HIS A 24 -1.81 -11.37 -16.44
N ALA A 25 -1.03 -11.08 -15.40
CA ALA A 25 -0.90 -12.00 -14.27
C ALA A 25 -2.32 -12.40 -13.86
N ALA A 26 -2.53 -13.71 -13.63
CA ALA A 26 -3.82 -14.25 -13.21
C ALA A 26 -4.43 -13.37 -12.11
N GLU A 27 -5.68 -12.96 -12.30
CA GLU A 27 -6.39 -12.14 -11.32
C GLU A 27 -6.45 -12.89 -9.98
N THR A 28 -5.63 -12.47 -9.03
CA THR A 28 -5.72 -12.89 -7.64
C THR A 28 -6.91 -12.20 -6.98
N ASN A 29 -8.15 -12.61 -7.26
CA ASN A 29 -9.37 -12.12 -6.58
C ASN A 29 -9.45 -10.59 -6.36
N GLY A 30 -8.89 -9.77 -7.26
CA GLY A 30 -8.86 -8.30 -7.10
C GLY A 30 -7.90 -7.75 -6.01
N TRP A 31 -7.10 -8.58 -5.35
CA TRP A 31 -6.06 -8.13 -4.42
C TRP A 31 -4.77 -7.79 -5.17
N THR A 32 -4.19 -6.64 -4.85
CA THR A 32 -2.88 -6.21 -5.37
C THR A 32 -1.90 -6.11 -4.22
N LYS A 33 -0.73 -6.77 -4.34
CA LYS A 33 0.34 -6.65 -3.35
C LYS A 33 0.85 -5.20 -3.30
N ARG A 34 1.08 -4.68 -2.10
CA ARG A 34 1.68 -3.37 -1.80
C ARG A 34 3.00 -3.55 -1.06
N ALA A 35 3.73 -2.45 -0.83
CA ALA A 35 4.98 -2.48 -0.09
C ALA A 35 4.82 -3.14 1.28
N ASP A 36 5.78 -4.02 1.60
CA ASP A 36 5.82 -4.73 2.87
C ASP A 36 6.14 -3.75 4.02
N LEU A 37 5.45 -3.92 5.16
CA LEU A 37 5.72 -3.11 6.35
C LEU A 37 7.15 -3.42 6.85
N PRO A 38 8.00 -2.41 7.15
CA PRO A 38 9.42 -2.65 7.45
C PRO A 38 9.73 -3.50 8.67
N GLU A 39 8.82 -3.59 9.65
CA GLU A 39 8.98 -4.51 10.78
C GLU A 39 7.69 -5.31 10.96
N GLU A 40 7.80 -6.63 10.87
CA GLU A 40 6.72 -7.58 11.10
C GLU A 40 6.15 -7.45 12.51
N ARG A 41 4.82 -7.52 12.62
CA ARG A 41 4.10 -7.35 13.88
C ARG A 41 2.71 -7.95 13.84
N ILE A 42 2.21 -8.36 15.00
CA ILE A 42 0.82 -8.74 15.24
C ILE A 42 0.16 -7.78 16.23
N GLY A 43 -1.17 -7.71 16.22
CA GLY A 43 -1.94 -6.91 17.17
C GLY A 43 -1.68 -5.40 17.10
N ALA A 44 -1.13 -4.90 15.98
CA ALA A 44 -0.93 -3.48 15.77
C ALA A 44 -2.26 -2.75 15.53
N SER A 45 -2.35 -1.51 15.99
CA SER A 45 -3.50 -0.64 15.71
C SER A 45 -3.31 0.02 14.35
N VAL A 46 -4.38 0.12 13.56
CA VAL A 46 -4.34 0.70 12.21
C VAL A 46 -5.44 1.73 12.04
N GLY A 47 -5.16 2.79 11.29
CA GLY A 47 -6.23 3.66 10.80
C GLY A 47 -5.81 4.64 9.72
N VAL A 48 -6.81 5.33 9.17
CA VAL A 48 -6.63 6.23 8.02
C VAL A 48 -6.71 7.68 8.49
N VAL A 49 -5.72 8.49 8.10
CA VAL A 49 -5.64 9.92 8.40
C VAL A 49 -5.73 10.71 7.10
N ASP A 50 -6.43 11.84 7.16
CA ASP A 50 -6.65 12.74 6.03
C ASP A 50 -7.13 12.01 4.76
N GLU A 51 -7.92 10.94 4.96
CA GLU A 51 -8.53 10.08 3.93
C GLU A 51 -7.53 9.40 2.96
N LYS A 52 -6.22 9.52 3.19
CA LYS A 52 -5.21 9.16 2.18
C LYS A 52 -4.04 8.37 2.71
N LYS A 53 -3.75 8.43 4.00
CA LYS A 53 -2.56 7.80 4.59
C LYS A 53 -2.99 6.78 5.62
N ILE A 54 -2.43 5.58 5.53
CA ILE A 54 -2.65 4.53 6.53
C ILE A 54 -1.54 4.65 7.55
N TYR A 55 -1.90 4.65 8.84
CA TYR A 55 -0.96 4.61 9.94
C TYR A 55 -1.09 3.29 10.68
N VAL A 56 0.06 2.72 11.04
CA VAL A 56 0.19 1.52 11.87
C VAL A 56 0.93 1.92 13.14
N PHE A 57 0.39 1.54 14.29
CA PHE A 57 0.90 1.91 15.61
C PHE A 57 1.13 0.66 16.46
N GLY A 58 2.33 0.57 17.05
CA GLY A 58 2.69 -0.47 18.00
C GLY A 58 2.53 -1.89 17.47
N GLY A 59 1.92 -2.77 18.27
CA GLY A 59 1.85 -4.21 18.05
C GLY A 59 2.92 -4.96 18.84
N ALA A 60 3.10 -6.24 18.52
CA ALA A 60 4.15 -7.07 19.09
C ALA A 60 4.90 -7.84 18.00
N SER A 61 6.20 -8.08 18.20
CA SER A 61 6.96 -9.00 17.36
C SER A 61 6.51 -10.45 17.59
N GLN A 62 6.96 -11.36 16.73
CA GLN A 62 6.70 -12.79 16.92
C GLN A 62 7.25 -13.34 18.26
N GLN A 63 8.27 -12.70 18.85
CA GLN A 63 8.80 -13.05 20.17
C GLN A 63 8.05 -12.36 21.33
N SER A 64 6.82 -11.88 21.09
CA SER A 64 5.99 -11.18 22.10
C SER A 64 6.58 -9.90 22.67
N LYS A 65 7.55 -9.29 21.99
CA LYS A 65 8.09 -7.98 22.39
C LYS A 65 7.16 -6.88 21.89
N PHE A 66 6.64 -6.05 22.78
CA PHE A 66 5.80 -4.92 22.41
C PHE A 66 6.61 -3.87 21.64
N ASN A 67 5.92 -3.12 20.78
CA ASN A 67 6.51 -2.14 19.88
C ASN A 67 5.82 -0.78 20.10
N ASP A 68 6.59 0.30 19.99
CA ASP A 68 6.13 1.69 20.08
C ASP A 68 6.20 2.42 18.74
N ALA A 69 6.81 1.81 17.72
CA ALA A 69 7.03 2.42 16.43
C ALA A 69 5.71 2.71 15.72
N THR A 70 5.70 3.83 15.03
CA THR A 70 4.61 4.24 14.15
C THR A 70 5.12 4.28 12.71
N TYR A 71 4.35 3.69 11.80
CA TYR A 71 4.62 3.73 10.38
C TYR A 71 3.45 4.35 9.64
N MET A 72 3.74 5.19 8.65
CA MET A 72 2.76 5.75 7.73
C MET A 72 2.99 5.18 6.33
N TYR A 73 1.95 4.62 5.74
CA TYR A 73 1.92 4.22 4.35
C TYR A 73 1.31 5.32 3.48
N ASP A 74 1.98 5.60 2.36
CA ASP A 74 1.49 6.44 1.28
C ASP A 74 1.10 5.59 0.06
N PRO A 75 -0.20 5.42 -0.23
CA PRO A 75 -0.66 4.67 -1.42
C PRO A 75 -0.21 5.27 -2.76
N LYS A 76 0.15 6.56 -2.80
CA LYS A 76 0.60 7.23 -4.04
C LYS A 76 2.01 6.83 -4.43
N THR A 77 2.87 6.63 -3.45
CA THR A 77 4.27 6.25 -3.67
C THR A 77 4.50 4.77 -3.42
N ASP A 78 3.53 4.08 -2.82
CA ASP A 78 3.64 2.69 -2.34
C ASP A 78 4.84 2.52 -1.39
N LEU A 79 4.95 3.43 -0.40
CA LEU A 79 6.06 3.43 0.55
C LEU A 79 5.58 3.60 1.98
N TRP A 80 6.28 2.92 2.89
CA TRP A 80 6.19 3.13 4.33
C TRP A 80 7.26 4.13 4.79
N THR A 81 6.87 5.05 5.67
CA THR A 81 7.78 6.00 6.32
C THR A 81 7.65 5.84 7.84
N LYS A 82 8.78 5.68 8.54
CA LYS A 82 8.79 5.68 10.00
C LYS A 82 8.42 7.08 10.51
N LYS A 83 7.46 7.16 11.41
CA LYS A 83 7.01 8.39 12.07
C LYS A 83 7.48 8.40 13.52
N ALA A 84 7.12 9.44 14.26
CA ALA A 84 7.40 9.51 15.68
C ALA A 84 6.81 8.30 16.41
N SER A 85 7.60 7.66 17.27
CA SER A 85 7.13 6.56 18.10
C SER A 85 6.07 7.04 19.09
N MET A 86 5.21 6.11 19.51
CA MET A 86 4.31 6.33 20.63
C MET A 86 5.10 6.49 21.94
N PRO A 87 4.59 7.25 22.92
CA PRO A 87 5.26 7.40 24.21
C PRO A 87 5.39 6.09 25.02
N ARG A 88 4.59 5.07 24.68
CA ARG A 88 4.66 3.73 25.27
C ARG A 88 4.34 2.68 24.21
N GLU A 89 5.00 1.55 24.32
CA GLU A 89 4.70 0.34 23.57
C GLU A 89 3.30 -0.21 23.91
N ARG A 90 2.57 -0.71 22.91
CA ARG A 90 1.20 -1.21 23.07
C ARG A 90 0.88 -2.29 22.05
N THR A 91 -0.01 -3.22 22.39
CA THR A 91 -0.62 -4.20 21.49
C THR A 91 -2.13 -4.29 21.77
N GLY A 92 -2.94 -4.67 20.77
CA GLY A 92 -4.39 -4.85 20.92
C GLY A 92 -5.18 -3.56 21.20
N ALA A 93 -4.59 -2.39 20.96
CA ALA A 93 -5.24 -1.12 21.22
C ALA A 93 -6.23 -0.74 20.11
N ALA A 94 -7.31 -0.06 20.47
CA ALA A 94 -8.18 0.63 19.53
C ALA A 94 -7.55 1.96 19.07
N TYR A 95 -7.79 2.32 17.81
CA TYR A 95 -7.35 3.59 17.23
C TYR A 95 -8.56 4.38 16.73
N ALA A 96 -8.51 5.71 16.92
CA ALA A 96 -9.47 6.63 16.31
C ALA A 96 -8.76 7.89 15.80
N THR A 97 -9.25 8.40 14.67
CA THR A 97 -8.91 9.75 14.19
C THR A 97 -9.87 10.76 14.81
N VAL A 98 -9.33 11.88 15.32
CA VAL A 98 -10.12 13.04 15.70
C VAL A 98 -9.64 14.24 14.88
N GLY A 99 -10.41 14.61 13.87
CA GLY A 99 -9.97 15.56 12.84
C GLY A 99 -8.74 15.04 12.08
N LYS A 100 -7.71 15.89 11.92
CA LYS A 100 -6.43 15.55 11.26
C LYS A 100 -5.37 14.96 12.22
N LYS A 101 -5.77 14.57 13.44
CA LYS A 101 -4.86 14.11 14.50
C LYS A 101 -5.11 12.65 14.85
N ASN A 102 -4.02 11.93 15.08
CA ASN A 102 -4.01 10.55 15.57
C ASN A 102 -4.28 10.50 17.07
N LEU A 103 -5.26 9.73 17.52
CA LEU A 103 -5.52 9.47 18.94
C LEU A 103 -5.59 7.96 19.20
N CYS A 104 -4.67 7.45 20.03
CA CYS A 104 -4.73 6.09 20.57
C CYS A 104 -5.32 6.15 21.98
N TYR A 105 -6.62 5.86 22.14
CA TYR A 105 -7.30 5.87 23.44
C TYR A 105 -7.29 4.49 24.13
N TRP A 106 -7.31 4.47 25.47
CA TRP A 106 -7.75 3.33 26.30
C TRP A 106 -8.35 3.84 27.61
N ARG A 107 -9.39 3.15 28.11
CA ARG A 107 -9.97 3.30 29.44
C ARG A 107 -9.50 2.11 30.28
N SER A 108 -8.74 2.36 31.35
CA SER A 108 -8.26 1.34 32.29
C SER A 108 -9.39 0.52 32.88
N TYR A 109 -9.27 -0.81 32.78
CA TYR A 109 -9.71 -1.74 33.82
C TYR A 109 -8.50 -2.09 34.67
#